data_AF-A0A419H9T5-F1
#
_entry.id   AF-A0A419H9T5-F1
#
_cell.length_a   1.000
_cell.length_b   1.000
_cell.length_c   1.000
_cell.angle_alpha   90.00
_cell.angle_beta   90.00
_cell.angle_gamma   90.00
#
_symmetry.space_group_name_H-M   'P 1'
#
loop_
_entity.id
_entity.type
_entity.pdbx_description
1 polymer ?
#
loop_
_entity_poly.entity_id
_entity_poly.type
_entity_poly.pdbx_seq_one_letter_code
_entity_poly.pdbx_strand_id
1 'polypeptide(L)'
;MKKIANDVVASLKKKPSPDKSSSSFWDFMKEQLYSDSTWDQNDLKTIEKEIGVHLSKLEKKELTDLWKSTDVGMDKFDEGKKADAAEMKEDLTADILGQVMDRMDDNYSGGSLYQSSGAFYATEEDTSKKSKRVDEEEIEEKEPGGLADDNLNLDDEDIFGDEDLSEDEEENF
;
A
#
# COMPACT_ATOMS: atom_id res chain seq x y z
N MET A 1 4.39 -13.10 1.09
CA MET A 1 4.63 -11.63 1.13
C MET A 1 5.71 -11.18 2.10
N LYS A 2 5.62 -11.49 3.40
CA LYS A 2 6.55 -10.97 4.43
C LYS A 2 8.05 -11.11 4.09
N LYS A 3 8.44 -12.20 3.41
CA LYS A 3 9.82 -12.43 2.96
C LYS A 3 10.26 -11.43 1.90
N ILE A 4 9.46 -11.20 0.86
CA ILE A 4 9.78 -10.23 -0.21
C ILE A 4 9.84 -8.82 0.36
N ALA A 5 8.89 -8.46 1.24
CA ALA A 5 8.97 -7.19 1.95
C ALA A 5 10.25 -7.07 2.80
N ASN A 6 10.73 -8.15 3.44
CA ASN A 6 12.01 -8.12 4.18
C ASN A 6 13.20 -7.91 3.24
N ASP A 7 13.19 -8.58 2.09
CA ASP A 7 14.25 -8.49 1.09
C ASP A 7 14.30 -7.09 0.44
N VAL A 8 13.13 -6.48 0.19
CA VAL A 8 13.01 -5.09 -0.26
C VAL A 8 13.56 -4.15 0.81
N VAL A 9 13.11 -4.26 2.07
CA VAL A 9 13.65 -3.45 3.19
C VAL A 9 15.17 -3.60 3.32
N ALA A 10 15.69 -4.81 3.21
CA ALA A 10 17.13 -5.05 3.23
C ALA A 10 17.87 -4.41 2.04
N SER A 11 17.22 -4.31 0.88
CA SER A 11 17.75 -3.64 -0.30
C SER A 11 17.75 -2.11 -0.13
N LEU A 12 16.66 -1.55 0.42
CA LEU A 12 16.55 -0.12 0.74
C LEU A 12 17.59 0.31 1.79
N LYS A 13 17.88 -0.53 2.79
CA LYS A 13 18.95 -0.28 3.78
C LYS A 13 20.36 -0.25 3.20
N LYS A 14 20.58 -0.88 2.03
CA LYS A 14 21.88 -0.89 1.32
C LYS A 14 22.00 0.24 0.30
N LYS A 15 20.87 0.83 -0.10
CA LYS A 15 20.82 1.89 -1.11
C LYS A 15 21.23 3.22 -0.46
N PRO A 16 22.04 4.06 -1.13
CA PRO A 16 22.39 5.38 -0.61
C PRO A 16 21.16 6.30 -0.55
N SER A 17 21.14 7.22 0.42
CA SER A 17 20.13 8.28 0.49
C SER A 17 20.15 9.16 -0.77
N PRO A 18 18.97 9.60 -1.28
CA PRO A 18 18.90 10.53 -2.40
C PRO A 18 19.43 11.93 -2.05
N ASP A 19 19.38 12.34 -0.78
CA ASP A 19 19.88 13.65 -0.32
C ASP A 19 21.41 13.69 -0.12
N LYS A 20 22.11 12.56 -0.35
CA LYS A 20 23.56 12.38 -0.13
C LYS A 20 24.00 12.50 1.34
N SER A 21 23.09 12.44 2.31
CA SER A 21 23.45 12.17 3.69
C SER A 21 24.14 10.81 3.81
N SER A 22 24.93 10.62 4.87
CA SER A 22 25.65 9.37 5.14
C SER A 22 24.74 8.22 5.58
N SER A 23 23.42 8.37 5.46
CA SER A 23 22.41 7.40 5.88
C SER A 23 21.91 6.58 4.68
N SER A 24 21.19 5.50 4.97
CA SER A 24 20.59 4.65 3.93
C SER A 24 19.29 5.25 3.41
N PHE A 25 18.84 4.84 2.22
CA PHE A 25 17.52 5.21 1.69
C PHE A 25 16.40 4.86 2.69
N TRP A 26 16.53 3.74 3.40
CA TRP A 26 15.59 3.36 4.46
C TRP A 26 15.54 4.35 5.62
N ASP A 27 16.69 4.89 6.04
CA ASP A 27 16.73 5.86 7.13
C ASP A 27 16.20 7.22 6.69
N PHE A 28 16.50 7.63 5.46
CA PHE A 28 15.91 8.81 4.83
C PHE A 28 14.37 8.74 4.81
N MET A 29 13.81 7.60 4.40
CA MET A 29 12.35 7.41 4.36
C MET A 29 11.71 7.49 5.75
N LYS A 30 12.32 6.88 6.78
CA LYS A 30 11.82 7.01 8.14
C LYS A 30 11.90 8.45 8.63
N GLU A 31 12.99 9.16 8.34
CA GLU A 31 13.13 10.56 8.71
C GLU A 31 12.03 11.41 8.10
N GLN A 32 11.73 11.20 6.81
CA GLN A 32 10.63 11.87 6.11
C GLN A 32 9.26 11.58 6.75
N LEU A 33 9.00 10.33 7.15
CA LEU A 33 7.79 9.96 7.90
C LEU A 33 7.67 10.73 9.22
N TYR A 34 8.77 10.83 9.98
CA TYR A 34 8.77 11.50 11.28
C TYR A 34 8.79 13.04 11.19
N SER A 35 9.42 13.62 10.17
CA SER A 35 9.57 15.08 10.02
C SER A 35 8.38 15.71 9.30
N ASP A 36 8.00 15.13 8.16
CA ASP A 36 7.10 15.76 7.20
C ASP A 36 5.72 15.10 7.22
N SER A 37 5.60 13.93 7.86
CA SER A 37 4.36 13.11 7.94
C SER A 37 3.70 12.87 6.58
N THR A 38 4.48 13.02 5.51
CA THR A 38 4.05 12.93 4.11
C THR A 38 5.11 12.18 3.32
N TRP A 39 4.67 11.50 2.27
CA TRP A 39 5.55 10.68 1.44
C TRP A 39 5.76 11.37 0.10
N ASP A 40 7.02 11.46 -0.35
CA ASP A 40 7.31 11.93 -1.72
C ASP A 40 7.01 10.81 -2.74
N GLN A 41 6.32 11.18 -3.81
CA GLN A 41 5.90 10.22 -4.84
C GLN A 41 7.09 9.60 -5.59
N ASN A 42 8.21 10.31 -5.74
CA ASN A 42 9.40 9.78 -6.40
C ASN A 42 10.10 8.73 -5.53
N ASP A 43 10.06 8.93 -4.21
CA ASP A 43 10.62 7.99 -3.26
C ASP A 43 9.75 6.72 -3.17
N LEU A 44 8.42 6.86 -3.18
CA LEU A 44 7.50 5.73 -3.29
C LEU A 44 7.72 4.95 -4.60
N LYS A 45 7.84 5.65 -5.74
CA LYS A 45 8.17 5.02 -7.04
C LYS A 45 9.51 4.28 -7.00
N THR A 46 10.45 4.72 -6.17
CA THR A 46 11.74 4.03 -6.00
C THR A 46 11.56 2.69 -5.27
N ILE A 47 10.68 2.64 -4.27
CA ILE A 47 10.32 1.40 -3.57
C ILE A 47 9.54 0.47 -4.50
N GLU A 48 8.56 0.97 -5.25
CA GLU A 48 7.79 0.20 -6.23
C GLU A 48 8.70 -0.45 -7.28
N LYS A 49 9.69 0.30 -7.81
CA LYS A 49 10.69 -0.25 -8.73
C LYS A 49 11.49 -1.38 -8.10
N GLU A 50 11.92 -1.23 -6.85
CA GLU A 50 12.65 -2.28 -6.13
C GLU A 50 11.76 -3.53 -5.97
N ILE A 51 10.49 -3.35 -5.57
CA ILE A 51 9.52 -4.45 -5.47
C ILE A 51 9.35 -5.15 -6.83
N GLY A 52 9.20 -4.39 -7.92
CA GLY A 52 9.10 -4.91 -9.27
C GLY A 52 10.31 -5.75 -9.69
N VAL A 53 11.52 -5.36 -9.27
CA VAL A 53 12.76 -6.15 -9.50
C VAL A 53 12.72 -7.48 -8.75
N HIS A 54 12.19 -7.51 -7.51
CA HIS A 54 12.04 -8.77 -6.76
C HIS A 54 10.91 -9.64 -7.32
N LEU A 55 9.78 -9.05 -7.70
CA LEU A 55 8.65 -9.77 -8.33
C LEU A 55 9.00 -10.34 -9.70
N SER A 56 9.86 -9.67 -10.47
CA SER A 56 10.27 -10.14 -11.80
C SER A 56 11.22 -11.34 -11.75
N LYS A 57 11.78 -11.67 -10.57
CA LYS A 57 12.58 -12.89 -10.36
C LYS A 57 11.71 -14.11 -10.02
N LEU A 58 10.43 -13.91 -9.71
CA LEU A 58 9.50 -14.99 -9.38
C LEU A 58 8.99 -15.66 -10.66
N GLU A 59 8.84 -16.98 -10.62
CA GLU A 59 8.18 -17.70 -11.70
C GLU A 59 6.67 -17.41 -11.71
N LYS A 60 6.02 -17.57 -12.87
CA LYS A 60 4.57 -17.34 -13.00
C LYS A 60 3.75 -18.10 -11.97
N LYS A 61 4.15 -19.33 -11.62
CA LYS A 61 3.49 -20.13 -10.57
C LYS A 61 3.61 -19.49 -9.20
N GLU A 62 4.82 -19.07 -8.80
CA GLU A 62 5.07 -18.42 -7.52
C GLU A 62 4.32 -17.09 -7.43
N LEU A 63 4.27 -16.35 -8.55
CA LEU A 63 3.57 -15.08 -8.64
C LEU A 63 2.06 -15.26 -8.48
N THR A 64 1.47 -16.27 -9.12
CA THR A 64 0.05 -16.61 -8.93
C THR A 64 -0.24 -17.11 -7.52
N ASP A 65 0.62 -17.94 -6.94
CA ASP A 65 0.45 -18.44 -5.56
C ASP A 65 0.51 -17.29 -4.54
N LEU A 66 1.46 -16.38 -4.73
CA LEU A 66 1.59 -15.18 -3.92
C LEU A 66 0.40 -14.26 -4.08
N TRP A 67 -0.05 -14.01 -5.31
CA TRP A 67 -1.21 -13.16 -5.60
C TRP A 67 -2.48 -13.74 -4.98
N LYS A 68 -2.74 -15.04 -5.08
CA LYS A 68 -3.88 -15.69 -4.42
C LYS A 68 -3.87 -15.62 -2.89
N SER A 69 -2.71 -15.33 -2.30
CA SER A 69 -2.59 -15.12 -0.87
C SER A 69 -2.86 -13.68 -0.42
N THR A 70 -3.06 -12.74 -1.35
CA THR A 70 -3.58 -11.39 -1.04
C THR A 70 -5.10 -11.41 -1.01
N ASP A 71 -5.71 -10.47 -0.28
CA ASP A 71 -7.16 -10.29 -0.28
C ASP A 71 -7.69 -10.00 -1.69
N VAL A 72 -7.00 -9.13 -2.45
CA VAL A 72 -7.35 -8.79 -3.85
C VAL A 72 -7.31 -10.00 -4.77
N GLY A 73 -6.28 -10.84 -4.66
CA GLY A 73 -6.14 -12.02 -5.49
C GLY A 73 -7.09 -13.13 -5.09
N MET A 74 -7.43 -13.24 -3.80
CA MET A 74 -8.47 -14.16 -3.32
C MET A 74 -9.85 -13.74 -3.85
N ASP A 75 -10.22 -12.46 -3.71
CA ASP A 75 -11.49 -11.92 -4.20
C ASP A 75 -11.65 -12.11 -5.71
N LYS A 76 -10.64 -11.73 -6.50
CA LYS A 76 -10.66 -11.90 -7.96
C LYS A 76 -10.70 -13.38 -8.36
N PHE A 77 -9.98 -14.25 -7.64
CA PHE A 77 -9.98 -15.69 -7.92
C PHE A 77 -11.33 -16.35 -7.61
N ASP A 78 -11.97 -15.98 -6.50
CA ASP A 78 -13.29 -16.48 -6.10
C ASP A 78 -14.40 -16.00 -7.04
N GLU A 79 -14.24 -14.80 -7.61
CA GLU A 79 -15.11 -14.28 -8.68
C GLU A 79 -14.88 -14.95 -10.05
N GLY A 80 -13.94 -15.88 -10.15
CA GLY A 80 -13.58 -16.56 -11.39
C GLY A 80 -12.86 -15.67 -12.40
N LYS A 81 -12.38 -14.49 -11.98
CA LYS A 81 -11.58 -13.59 -12.82
C LYS A 81 -10.16 -14.14 -12.93
N LYS A 82 -9.65 -14.19 -14.15
CA LYS A 82 -8.24 -14.48 -14.41
C LYS A 82 -7.53 -13.13 -14.54
N ALA A 83 -6.60 -12.86 -13.64
CA ALA A 83 -5.68 -11.75 -13.79
C ALA A 83 -4.52 -12.17 -14.71
N ASP A 84 -4.02 -11.24 -15.50
CA ASP A 84 -2.80 -11.41 -16.27
C ASP A 84 -1.57 -11.23 -15.36
N ALA A 85 -0.39 -11.67 -15.83
CA ALA A 85 0.83 -11.57 -15.04
C ALA A 85 1.22 -10.13 -14.71
N ALA A 86 0.82 -9.16 -15.53
CA ALA A 86 1.00 -7.73 -15.28
C ALA A 86 0.10 -7.25 -14.14
N GLU A 87 -1.20 -7.55 -14.20
CA GLU A 87 -2.18 -7.19 -13.17
C GLU A 87 -1.82 -7.82 -11.81
N MET A 88 -1.41 -9.10 -11.80
CA MET A 88 -0.95 -9.75 -10.57
C MET A 88 0.28 -9.04 -9.97
N LYS A 89 1.20 -8.53 -10.82
CA LYS A 89 2.39 -7.80 -10.35
C LYS A 89 2.00 -6.45 -9.76
N GLU A 90 1.06 -5.73 -10.36
CA GLU A 90 0.59 -4.46 -9.83
C GLU A 90 -0.09 -4.63 -8.47
N ASP A 91 -1.03 -5.59 -8.38
CA ASP A 91 -1.71 -5.92 -7.12
C ASP A 91 -0.71 -6.30 -6.02
N LEU A 92 0.27 -7.15 -6.35
CA LEU A 92 1.34 -7.55 -5.43
C LEU A 92 2.27 -6.39 -5.07
N THR A 93 2.52 -5.48 -6.01
CA THR A 93 3.38 -4.31 -5.76
C THR A 93 2.73 -3.39 -4.75
N ALA A 94 1.43 -3.11 -4.90
CA ALA A 94 0.67 -2.30 -3.95
C ALA A 94 0.64 -2.92 -2.54
N ASP A 95 0.38 -4.24 -2.44
CA ASP A 95 0.34 -4.92 -1.14
C ASP A 95 1.71 -4.93 -0.45
N ILE A 96 2.78 -5.26 -1.20
CA ILE A 96 4.14 -5.27 -0.66
C ILE A 96 4.58 -3.86 -0.29
N LEU A 97 4.21 -2.84 -1.08
CA LEU A 97 4.49 -1.44 -0.75
C LEU A 97 3.87 -1.06 0.59
N GLY A 98 2.59 -1.39 0.80
CA GLY A 98 1.92 -1.20 2.09
C GLY A 98 2.67 -1.86 3.24
N GLN A 99 3.06 -3.13 3.08
CA GLN A 99 3.85 -3.83 4.11
C GLN A 99 5.24 -3.24 4.36
N VAL A 100 5.87 -2.63 3.36
CA VAL A 100 7.16 -1.95 3.51
C VAL A 100 6.97 -0.64 4.28
N MET A 101 5.93 0.13 3.96
CA MET A 101 5.58 1.38 4.64
C MET A 101 5.19 1.13 6.10
N ASP A 102 4.36 0.11 6.36
CA ASP A 102 3.99 -0.32 7.71
C ASP A 102 5.21 -0.59 8.58
N ARG A 103 6.29 -1.15 8.01
CA ARG A 103 7.53 -1.44 8.75
C ARG A 103 8.44 -0.23 8.96
N MET A 104 8.19 0.87 8.25
CA MET A 104 8.87 2.14 8.51
C MET A 104 8.28 2.83 9.73
N ASP A 105 7.03 2.53 10.08
CA ASP A 105 6.45 2.94 11.34
C ASP A 105 6.99 2.06 12.48
N ASP A 106 7.88 2.61 13.31
CA ASP A 106 8.43 1.92 14.48
C ASP A 106 7.34 1.54 15.51
N ASN A 107 6.13 2.10 15.41
CA ASN A 107 4.98 1.72 16.25
C ASN A 107 4.23 0.49 15.70
N TYR A 108 4.66 -0.06 14.56
CA TYR A 108 4.12 -1.29 13.99
C TYR A 108 4.50 -2.51 14.83
N SER A 109 3.65 -2.82 15.81
CA SER A 109 3.59 -4.17 16.36
C SER A 109 3.00 -5.07 15.27
N GLY A 110 3.84 -5.82 14.54
CA GLY A 110 3.44 -6.76 13.47
C GLY A 110 2.56 -7.95 13.93
N GLY A 111 1.76 -7.77 14.97
CA GLY A 111 0.76 -8.67 15.49
C GLY A 111 -0.62 -8.27 14.99
N SER A 112 -1.36 -9.27 14.52
CA SER A 112 -2.79 -9.26 14.27
C SER A 112 -3.56 -8.34 15.22
N LEU A 113 -3.95 -7.15 14.77
CA LEU A 113 -4.91 -6.31 15.48
C LEU A 113 -6.34 -6.91 15.41
N TYR A 114 -6.53 -7.95 14.59
CA TYR A 114 -7.77 -8.70 14.46
C TYR A 114 -7.88 -9.92 15.38
N GLN A 115 -6.89 -10.18 16.24
CA GLN A 115 -7.05 -11.15 17.33
C GLN A 115 -7.24 -10.43 18.66
N SER A 116 -8.53 -10.25 19.01
CA SER A 116 -9.03 -9.93 20.34
C SER A 116 -9.07 -8.45 20.75
N SER A 117 -9.81 -7.63 20.01
CA SER A 117 -10.70 -6.66 20.64
C SER A 117 -12.10 -7.28 20.72
N GLY A 118 -12.22 -8.30 21.55
CA GLY A 118 -13.53 -8.68 22.09
C GLY A 118 -14.06 -7.48 22.86
N ALA A 119 -14.84 -6.64 22.18
CA ALA A 119 -15.62 -5.59 22.79
C ALA A 119 -16.56 -6.26 23.81
N PHE A 120 -16.11 -6.32 25.06
CA PHE A 120 -17.00 -6.56 26.18
C PHE A 120 -17.90 -5.33 26.27
N TYR A 121 -19.02 -5.36 25.56
CA TYR A 121 -20.16 -4.55 25.93
C TYR A 121 -20.59 -5.04 27.31
N ALA A 122 -20.21 -4.29 28.35
CA ALA A 122 -20.83 -4.43 29.65
C ALA A 122 -22.30 -4.00 29.49
N THR A 123 -23.17 -4.95 29.20
CA THR A 123 -24.61 -4.77 29.39
C THR A 123 -24.86 -4.80 30.89
N GLU A 124 -24.78 -3.63 31.51
CA GLU A 124 -25.28 -3.42 32.86
C GLU A 124 -26.82 -3.29 32.75
N GLU A 125 -27.51 -4.42 32.89
CA GLU A 125 -28.96 -4.41 33.10
C GLU A 125 -29.28 -3.77 34.46
N ASP A 126 -30.01 -2.66 34.36
CA ASP A 126 -31.10 -2.18 35.22
C ASP A 126 -30.81 -1.94 36.72
N THR A 127 -30.93 -0.67 37.14
CA THR A 127 -31.90 -0.28 38.18
C THR A 127 -32.19 1.24 38.18
N SER A 128 -33.34 1.60 37.62
CA SER A 128 -34.35 2.54 38.17
C SER A 128 -33.91 3.73 39.08
N LYS A 129 -34.07 4.99 38.61
CA LYS A 129 -35.01 6.04 39.14
C LYS A 129 -34.62 7.51 38.79
N LYS A 130 -35.48 8.12 37.98
CA LYS A 130 -36.21 9.41 38.15
C LYS A 130 -35.45 10.73 38.42
N SER A 131 -35.55 11.60 37.39
CA SER A 131 -35.73 13.08 37.36
C SER A 131 -34.54 14.01 37.67
N LYS A 132 -34.19 14.89 36.70
CA LYS A 132 -34.57 16.33 36.66
C LYS A 132 -34.03 17.02 35.38
N ARG A 133 -34.90 17.81 34.72
CA ARG A 133 -34.67 18.72 33.57
C ARG A 133 -33.63 19.82 33.87
N VAL A 134 -32.86 20.24 32.85
CA VAL A 134 -32.42 21.59 32.39
C VAL A 134 -31.54 21.30 31.15
N ASP A 135 -31.45 22.00 30.02
CA ASP A 135 -32.21 22.98 29.24
C ASP A 135 -31.40 23.14 27.93
N GLU A 136 -32.12 23.44 26.85
CA GLU A 136 -31.75 23.86 25.49
C GLU A 136 -30.27 24.14 25.13
N GLU A 137 -29.81 23.53 24.02
CA GLU A 137 -29.25 24.30 22.88
C GLU A 137 -29.35 23.46 21.59
N GLU A 138 -30.19 23.96 20.68
CA GLU A 138 -30.45 23.48 19.32
C GLU A 138 -29.28 23.91 18.42
N ILE A 139 -28.52 22.96 17.89
CA ILE A 139 -27.49 23.23 16.87
C ILE A 139 -27.99 22.64 15.55
N GLU A 140 -28.62 23.48 14.75
CA GLU A 140 -29.01 23.21 13.37
C GLU A 140 -27.83 23.54 12.45
N GLU A 141 -27.07 22.55 11.95
CA GLU A 141 -26.14 22.79 10.83
C GLU A 141 -26.08 21.63 9.83
N LYS A 142 -26.85 21.83 8.75
CA LYS A 142 -26.65 21.54 7.31
C LYS A 142 -25.89 20.28 6.86
N GLU A 143 -26.56 19.53 5.99
CA GLU A 143 -25.99 18.50 5.12
C GLU A 143 -24.82 19.05 4.26
N PRO A 144 -23.68 18.34 4.16
CA PRO A 144 -22.64 18.70 3.20
C PRO A 144 -23.12 18.38 1.79
N GLY A 145 -23.20 19.44 0.98
CA GLY A 145 -23.65 19.42 -0.41
C GLY A 145 -22.76 18.59 -1.33
N GLY A 146 -23.39 18.05 -2.37
CA GLY A 146 -22.79 17.15 -3.35
C GLY A 146 -21.55 17.74 -4.04
N LEU A 147 -20.55 16.90 -4.22
CA LEU A 147 -19.37 17.19 -5.02
C LEU A 147 -19.76 17.17 -6.49
N ALA A 148 -19.53 18.30 -7.15
CA ALA A 148 -19.69 18.46 -8.58
C ALA A 148 -18.67 17.59 -9.33
N ASP A 149 -19.16 16.99 -10.41
CA ASP A 149 -18.45 16.17 -11.38
C ASP A 149 -17.47 17.06 -12.17
N ASP A 150 -16.24 17.23 -11.66
CA ASP A 150 -15.15 17.87 -12.41
C ASP A 150 -14.44 16.82 -13.27
N ASN A 151 -15.05 16.62 -14.44
CA ASN A 151 -14.47 16.30 -15.74
C ASN A 151 -12.93 16.12 -15.78
N LEU A 152 -12.45 14.91 -15.45
CA LEU A 152 -11.08 14.48 -15.72
C LEU A 152 -10.90 14.30 -17.22
N ASN A 153 -10.34 15.31 -17.89
CA ASN A 153 -9.87 15.18 -19.27
C ASN A 153 -8.55 14.38 -19.27
N LEU A 154 -8.68 13.05 -19.21
CA LEU A 154 -7.62 12.10 -19.55
C LEU A 154 -7.48 12.11 -21.06
N ASP A 155 -6.59 12.97 -21.56
CA ASP A 155 -6.08 12.87 -22.92
C ASP A 155 -5.14 11.64 -22.94
N ASP A 156 -5.77 10.52 -23.23
CA ASP A 156 -5.23 9.18 -23.48
C ASP A 156 -4.36 9.21 -24.74
N GLU A 157 -3.07 9.56 -24.66
CA GLU A 157 -2.15 9.19 -25.74
C GLU A 157 -0.63 9.19 -25.46
N ASP A 158 -0.13 9.10 -24.21
CA ASP A 158 1.35 9.04 -24.02
C ASP A 158 1.85 8.30 -22.76
N ILE A 159 1.09 7.32 -22.24
CA ILE A 159 1.52 6.53 -21.06
C ILE A 159 2.13 5.15 -21.43
N PHE A 160 1.98 4.69 -22.67
CA PHE A 160 2.68 3.50 -23.17
C PHE A 160 2.99 3.63 -24.68
N GLY A 161 4.05 4.38 -25.02
CA GLY A 161 4.51 4.56 -26.40
C GLY A 161 5.97 4.12 -26.59
N ASP A 162 6.13 3.01 -27.31
CA ASP A 162 7.35 2.47 -27.95
C ASP A 162 8.48 1.90 -27.06
N GLU A 163 8.38 0.59 -26.84
CA GLU A 163 9.34 -0.38 -27.40
C GLU A 163 10.45 0.22 -28.29
N ASP A 164 11.69 0.22 -27.79
CA ASP A 164 12.86 -0.05 -28.64
C ASP A 164 13.60 -1.25 -28.04
N LEU A 165 12.98 -2.42 -28.22
CA LEU A 165 13.66 -3.71 -28.18
C LEU A 165 14.06 -4.05 -29.62
N SER A 166 15.30 -3.71 -29.99
CA SER A 166 16.01 -4.38 -31.06
C SER A 166 17.17 -5.21 -30.48
N GLU A 167 16.84 -6.42 -30.02
CA GLU A 167 17.61 -7.64 -30.31
C GLU A 167 17.79 -7.72 -31.85
N ASP A 168 18.85 -8.18 -32.49
CA ASP A 168 19.99 -9.03 -32.19
C ASP A 168 20.83 -9.03 -33.48
N GLU A 169 22.16 -9.08 -33.43
CA GLU A 169 22.91 -9.91 -34.40
C GLU A 169 24.34 -10.16 -33.90
N GLU A 170 24.58 -11.42 -33.53
CA GLU A 170 25.88 -12.07 -33.52
C GLU A 170 26.66 -11.78 -34.83
N GLU A 171 27.98 -11.67 -34.76
CA GLU A 171 28.86 -12.65 -35.41
C GLU A 171 30.34 -12.36 -35.13
N ASN A 172 31.02 -13.41 -34.67
CA ASN A 172 32.46 -13.58 -34.77
C ASN A 172 32.89 -13.51 -36.26
N PHE A 173 33.96 -12.77 -36.57
CA PHE A 173 35.10 -13.29 -37.34
C PHE A 173 36.33 -12.37 -37.24
#